data_AF-A0A6A3GBP6-F1
#
_entry.id   AF-A0A6A3GBP6-F1
#
_cell.length_a   1.000
_cell.length_b   1.000
_cell.length_c   1.000
_cell.angle_alpha   90.00
_cell.angle_beta   90.00
_cell.angle_gamma   90.00
#
_symmetry.space_group_name_H-M   'P 1'
#
loop_
_entity.id
_entity.type
_entity.pdbx_description
1 polymer ?
#
loop_
_entity_poly.entity_id
_entity_poly.type
_entity_poly.pdbx_seq_one_letter_code
_entity_poly.pdbx_strand_id
1 'polypeptide(L)'
;MAVAFLLDPSMNIDDFVGDDDEQVDDQVCILAKRCGLISSTGVAALTAEILSFKCLKRRGGEALRAKYSESSPRDYWGAQSEMKYPLLKKLADIVFAIPTSSAASERAWSIFDHIHSKRRNRLSVEKVEMLAFVYINYGALQKDELDLARHQSCPESVDTEC
;
A
#
# COMPACT_ATOMS: atom_id res chain seq x y z
N MET A 1 0.35 -8.55 9.07
CA MET A 1 -0.65 -7.47 8.98
C MET A 1 -0.72 -6.58 10.23
N ALA A 2 -0.07 -6.96 11.34
CA ALA A 2 -0.08 -6.20 12.59
C ALA A 2 0.38 -4.72 12.46
N VAL A 3 1.37 -4.42 11.62
CA VAL A 3 1.85 -3.04 11.41
C VAL A 3 0.77 -2.12 10.85
N ALA A 4 0.02 -2.56 9.84
CA ALA A 4 -1.07 -1.76 9.27
C ALA A 4 -2.21 -1.56 10.29
N PHE A 5 -2.52 -2.62 11.05
CA PHE A 5 -3.50 -2.57 12.13
C PHE A 5 -3.10 -1.61 13.26
N LEU A 6 -1.82 -1.58 13.64
CA LEU A 6 -1.30 -0.61 14.59
C LEU A 6 -1.50 0.83 14.09
N LEU A 7 -1.09 1.08 12.84
CA LEU A 7 -1.09 2.40 12.20
C LEU A 7 -2.49 2.91 11.84
N ASP A 8 -3.48 2.03 11.77
CA ASP A 8 -4.86 2.41 11.53
C ASP A 8 -5.44 3.08 12.79
N PRO A 9 -5.90 4.35 12.71
CA PRO A 9 -6.44 5.08 13.87
C PRO A 9 -7.79 4.53 14.37
N SER A 10 -8.53 3.79 13.53
CA SER A 10 -9.82 3.20 13.90
C SER A 10 -9.69 1.90 14.68
N MET A 11 -8.56 1.20 14.52
CA MET A 11 -8.34 -0.11 15.14
C MET A 11 -7.99 -0.01 16.62
N ASN A 12 -8.50 -0.94 17.42
CA ASN A 12 -8.16 -1.04 18.82
C ASN A 12 -6.88 -1.87 18.99
N ILE A 13 -5.87 -1.32 19.68
CA ILE A 13 -4.64 -2.08 19.93
C ILE A 13 -4.83 -3.20 20.96
N ASP A 14 -5.87 -3.15 21.78
CA ASP A 14 -6.14 -4.23 22.73
C ASP A 14 -6.80 -5.46 22.05
N ASP A 15 -7.15 -5.35 20.76
CA ASP A 15 -7.74 -6.44 19.96
C ASP A 15 -6.67 -7.24 19.18
N PHE A 16 -5.37 -7.03 19.44
CA PHE A 16 -4.32 -7.88 18.88
C PHE A 16 -4.51 -9.34 19.29
N VAL A 17 -4.21 -10.27 18.37
CA VAL A 17 -4.40 -11.70 18.58
C VAL A 17 -3.04 -12.39 18.74
N GLY A 18 -2.89 -13.21 19.78
CA GLY A 18 -1.66 -13.96 20.04
C GLY A 18 -0.47 -13.05 20.33
N ASP A 19 0.69 -13.37 19.74
CA ASP A 19 1.95 -12.67 20.02
C ASP A 19 2.13 -11.37 19.19
N ASP A 20 1.11 -10.95 18.43
CA ASP A 20 1.21 -9.78 17.55
C ASP A 20 1.46 -8.47 18.31
N ASP A 21 0.90 -8.28 19.51
CA ASP A 21 1.13 -7.05 20.32
C ASP A 21 2.59 -6.94 20.79
N GLU A 22 3.21 -8.08 21.12
CA GLU A 22 4.61 -8.12 21.55
C GLU A 22 5.56 -7.89 20.37
N GLN A 23 5.20 -8.38 19.18
CA GLN A 23 6.08 -8.32 18.00
C GLN A 23 5.88 -7.08 17.13
N VAL A 24 4.75 -6.38 17.21
CA VAL A 24 4.41 -5.32 16.25
C VAL A 24 5.43 -4.18 16.26
N ASP A 25 5.98 -3.83 17.42
CA ASP A 25 6.95 -2.73 17.53
C ASP A 25 8.28 -3.09 16.84
N ASP A 26 8.71 -4.35 16.96
CA ASP A 26 9.88 -4.88 16.25
C ASP A 26 9.62 -4.97 14.75
N GLN A 27 8.42 -5.41 14.35
CA GLN A 27 8.02 -5.46 12.94
C GLN A 27 8.01 -4.06 12.30
N VAL A 28 7.51 -3.05 13.03
CA VAL A 28 7.56 -1.64 12.62
C VAL A 28 9.01 -1.19 12.41
N CYS A 29 9.92 -1.52 13.33
CA CYS A 29 11.33 -1.17 13.23
C CYS A 29 12.02 -1.87 12.05
N ILE A 30 11.73 -3.16 11.83
CA ILE A 30 12.25 -3.92 10.68
C ILE A 30 11.75 -3.31 9.38
N LEU A 31 10.47 -2.96 9.30
CA LEU A 31 9.89 -2.34 8.12
C LEU A 31 10.51 -0.97 7.85
N ALA A 32 10.66 -0.13 8.87
CA ALA A 32 11.28 1.18 8.74
C ALA A 32 12.75 1.10 8.27
N LYS A 33 13.51 0.09 8.71
CA LYS A 33 14.86 -0.19 8.20
C LYS A 33 14.84 -0.62 6.73
N ARG A 34 13.91 -1.53 6.36
CA ARG A 34 13.76 -2.01 4.98
C ARG A 34 13.37 -0.89 4.02
N CYS A 35 12.54 0.04 4.46
CA CYS A 35 12.14 1.22 3.70
C CYS A 35 13.20 2.33 3.67
N GLY A 36 14.36 2.14 4.33
CA GLY A 36 15.42 3.15 4.38
C GLY A 36 15.05 4.42 5.16
N LEU A 37 14.01 4.35 6.01
CA LEU A 37 13.55 5.50 6.80
C LEU A 37 14.41 5.74 8.04
N ILE A 38 15.04 4.70 8.57
CA ILE A 38 15.88 4.78 9.77
C ILE A 38 17.20 4.03 9.59
N SER A 39 18.26 4.60 10.16
CA SER A 39 19.53 3.91 10.44
C SER A 39 19.49 3.29 11.84
N SER A 40 20.54 2.57 12.24
CA SER A 40 20.66 1.96 13.59
C SER A 40 20.41 2.96 14.73
N THR A 41 20.80 4.23 14.57
CA THR A 41 20.62 5.30 15.55
C THR A 41 19.17 5.82 15.65
N GLY A 42 18.34 5.61 14.63
CA GLY A 42 16.97 6.15 14.56
C GLY A 42 15.91 5.33 15.27
N VAL A 43 16.27 4.13 15.75
CA VAL A 43 15.31 3.18 16.36
C VAL A 43 14.64 3.79 17.60
N ALA A 44 15.41 4.42 18.50
CA ALA A 44 14.85 4.98 19.73
C ALA A 44 13.82 6.10 19.49
N ALA A 45 14.05 6.95 18.48
CA ALA A 45 13.10 8.00 18.11
C ALA A 45 11.80 7.41 17.55
N LEU A 46 11.90 6.40 16.68
CA LEU A 46 10.74 5.70 16.16
C LEU A 46 9.96 4.99 17.27
N THR A 47 10.65 4.31 18.20
CA THR A 47 9.99 3.66 19.35
C THR A 47 9.25 4.67 20.22
N ALA A 48 9.82 5.86 20.46
CA ALA A 48 9.15 6.92 21.21
C ALA A 48 7.87 7.41 20.49
N GLU A 49 7.91 7.56 19.16
CA GLU A 49 6.73 7.90 18.36
C GLU A 49 5.65 6.81 18.42
N ILE A 50 6.03 5.53 18.31
CA ILE A 50 5.10 4.39 18.43
C ILE A 50 4.41 4.40 19.79
N LEU A 51 5.16 4.54 20.87
CA LEU A 51 4.60 4.56 22.23
C LEU A 51 3.67 5.77 22.43
N SER A 52 4.05 6.94 21.94
CA SER A 52 3.21 8.13 21.96
C SER A 52 1.88 7.90 21.21
N PHE A 53 1.94 7.24 20.06
CA PHE A 53 0.77 6.90 19.26
C PHE A 53 -0.12 5.84 19.94
N LYS A 54 0.46 4.77 20.50
CA LYS A 54 -0.29 3.79 21.32
C LYS A 54 -1.01 4.47 22.49
N CYS A 55 -0.34 5.39 23.19
CA CYS A 55 -0.94 6.19 24.26
C CYS A 55 -2.07 7.12 23.78
N LEU A 56 -1.96 7.67 22.56
CA LEU A 56 -3.05 8.45 21.95
C LEU A 56 -4.27 7.56 21.66
N LYS A 57 -4.05 6.37 21.09
CA LYS A 57 -5.13 5.42 20.77
C LYS A 57 -5.88 4.96 22.02
N ARG A 58 -5.16 4.55 23.09
CA ARG A 58 -5.78 4.15 24.36
C ARG A 58 -6.61 5.27 25.00
N ARG A 59 -6.10 6.52 24.97
CA ARG A 59 -6.83 7.68 25.52
C ARG A 59 -8.05 8.06 24.70
N GLY A 60 -8.04 7.80 23.39
CA GLY A 60 -9.13 8.23 22.51
C GLY A 60 -10.44 7.48 22.72
N GLY A 61 -10.37 6.26 23.26
CA GLY A 61 -11.55 5.43 23.53
C GLY A 61 -12.29 5.03 22.25
N GLU A 62 -13.55 4.59 22.41
CA GLU A 62 -14.39 4.12 21.30
C GLU A 62 -14.89 5.26 20.40
N ALA A 63 -15.26 6.40 20.98
CA ALA A 63 -15.83 7.52 20.22
C ALA A 63 -14.87 8.08 19.15
N LEU A 64 -13.57 8.20 19.46
CA LEU A 64 -12.58 8.62 18.47
C LEU A 64 -12.31 7.56 17.41
N ARG A 65 -12.32 6.27 17.79
CA ARG A 65 -12.17 5.16 16.84
C ARG A 65 -13.31 5.13 15.83
N ALA A 66 -14.56 5.27 16.30
CA ALA A 66 -15.75 5.37 15.45
C ALA A 66 -15.62 6.54 14.46
N LYS A 67 -15.23 7.73 14.97
CA LYS A 67 -14.98 8.90 14.11
C LYS A 67 -13.92 8.63 13.03
N TYR A 68 -12.81 7.97 13.39
CA TYR A 68 -11.76 7.70 12.41
C TYR A 68 -12.13 6.60 11.42
N SER A 69 -13.02 5.68 11.78
CA SER A 69 -13.55 4.65 10.86
C SER A 69 -14.39 5.22 9.72
N GLU A 70 -14.89 6.46 9.86
CA GLU A 70 -15.62 7.17 8.81
C GLU A 70 -14.70 7.73 7.70
N SER A 71 -13.37 7.63 7.88
CA SER A 71 -12.36 8.16 6.96
C SER A 71 -11.32 7.10 6.62
N SER A 72 -10.61 7.27 5.50
CA SER A 72 -9.50 6.36 5.20
C SER A 72 -8.32 6.61 6.16
N PRO A 73 -7.56 5.57 6.55
CA PRO A 73 -6.35 5.76 7.35
C PRO A 73 -5.35 6.72 6.70
N ARG A 74 -5.32 6.79 5.36
CA ARG A 74 -4.46 7.72 4.62
C ARG A 74 -4.86 9.18 4.86
N ASP A 75 -6.14 9.49 4.92
CA ASP A 75 -6.63 10.85 5.20
C ASP A 75 -6.27 11.29 6.62
N TYR A 76 -6.36 10.37 7.58
CA TYR A 76 -5.91 10.61 8.96
C TYR A 76 -4.43 11.00 9.01
N TRP A 77 -3.55 10.21 8.36
CA TRP A 77 -2.12 10.48 8.32
C TRP A 77 -1.79 11.75 7.52
N GLY A 78 -2.58 12.07 6.49
CA GLY A 78 -2.48 13.33 5.75
C GLY A 78 -2.80 14.56 6.61
N ALA A 79 -3.77 14.46 7.52
CA ALA A 79 -4.12 15.53 8.45
C ALA A 79 -3.15 15.66 9.64
N GLN A 80 -2.32 14.65 9.89
CA GLN A 80 -1.41 14.62 11.02
C GLN A 80 -0.15 15.45 10.79
N SER A 81 0.29 16.17 11.83
CA SER A 81 1.49 17.00 11.75
C SER A 81 2.78 16.16 11.66
N GLU A 82 3.62 16.50 10.68
CA GLU A 82 4.97 15.94 10.52
C GLU A 82 5.88 16.23 11.71
N MET A 83 5.61 17.28 12.49
CA MET A 83 6.37 17.61 13.69
C MET A 83 6.08 16.60 14.82
N LYS A 84 4.91 15.97 14.83
CA LYS A 84 4.48 15.08 15.90
C LYS A 84 4.91 13.64 15.68
N TYR A 85 4.88 13.18 14.42
CA TYR A 85 5.19 11.81 14.03
C TYR A 85 5.99 11.77 12.72
N PRO A 86 7.22 12.32 12.68
CA PRO A 86 7.99 12.44 11.45
C PRO A 86 8.38 11.11 10.81
N LEU A 87 8.65 10.07 11.61
CA LEU A 87 9.02 8.74 11.10
C LEU A 87 7.79 7.86 10.90
N LEU A 88 6.87 7.87 11.86
CA LEU A 88 5.70 7.01 11.85
C LEU A 88 4.72 7.40 10.72
N LYS A 89 4.57 8.70 10.41
CA LYS A 89 3.76 9.17 9.27
C LYS A 89 4.30 8.64 7.93
N LYS A 90 5.61 8.79 7.69
CA LYS A 90 6.24 8.28 6.46
C LYS A 90 6.06 6.77 6.31
N LEU A 91 6.16 6.04 7.42
CA LEU A 91 5.91 4.61 7.40
C LEU A 91 4.45 4.29 7.06
N ALA A 92 3.50 5.03 7.63
CA ALA A 92 2.08 4.88 7.32
C ALA A 92 1.77 5.18 5.85
N ASP A 93 2.36 6.23 5.27
CA ASP A 93 2.20 6.56 3.86
C ASP A 93 2.66 5.40 2.96
N ILE A 94 3.78 4.74 3.29
CA ILE A 94 4.26 3.56 2.58
C ILE A 94 3.31 2.38 2.76
N VAL A 95 2.96 2.05 4.02
CA VAL A 95 2.11 0.90 4.34
C VAL A 95 0.76 0.98 3.65
N PHE A 96 0.11 2.15 3.69
CA PHE A 96 -1.19 2.35 3.05
C PHE A 96 -1.09 2.59 1.54
N ALA A 97 0.12 2.69 0.96
CA ALA A 97 0.33 2.68 -0.49
C ALA A 97 0.49 1.27 -1.08
N ILE A 98 0.75 0.27 -0.24
CA ILE A 98 0.88 -1.12 -0.68
C ILE A 98 -0.51 -1.66 -1.06
N PRO A 99 -0.71 -2.16 -2.29
CA PRO A 99 -1.95 -2.81 -2.68
C PRO A 99 -2.18 -4.07 -1.84
N THR A 100 -3.39 -4.27 -1.34
CA THR A 100 -3.74 -5.43 -0.49
C THR A 100 -3.97 -6.72 -1.27
N SER A 101 -4.02 -6.66 -2.61
CA SER A 101 -4.27 -7.80 -3.48
C SER A 101 -3.29 -7.89 -4.63
N SER A 102 -3.06 -9.10 -5.12
CA SER A 102 -2.30 -9.38 -6.34
C SER A 102 -3.03 -8.99 -7.63
N ALA A 103 -4.32 -8.62 -7.56
CA ALA A 103 -5.15 -8.33 -8.73
C ALA A 103 -4.55 -7.23 -9.63
N ALA A 104 -3.86 -6.24 -9.06
CA ALA A 104 -3.15 -5.23 -9.84
C ALA A 104 -1.97 -5.82 -10.63
N SER A 105 -1.20 -6.70 -9.99
CA SER A 105 -0.10 -7.42 -10.63
C SER A 105 -0.59 -8.43 -11.67
N GLU A 106 -1.69 -9.14 -11.41
CA GLU A 106 -2.32 -10.06 -12.36
C GLU A 106 -2.79 -9.32 -13.61
N ARG A 107 -3.43 -8.15 -13.46
CA ARG A 107 -3.76 -7.28 -14.60
C ARG A 107 -2.53 -6.84 -15.38
N ALA A 108 -1.44 -6.47 -14.70
CA ALA A 108 -0.18 -6.12 -15.36
C ALA A 108 0.38 -7.31 -16.17
N TRP A 109 0.39 -8.52 -15.60
CA TRP A 109 0.86 -9.72 -16.29
C TRP A 109 -0.03 -10.13 -17.47
N SER A 110 -1.34 -9.96 -17.36
CA SER A 110 -2.27 -10.15 -18.49
C SER A 110 -1.94 -9.22 -19.66
N ILE A 111 -1.52 -7.98 -19.39
CA ILE A 111 -1.08 -7.02 -20.42
C ILE A 111 0.24 -7.50 -21.06
N PHE A 112 1.20 -7.99 -20.26
CA PHE A 112 2.44 -8.55 -20.79
C PHE A 112 2.18 -9.76 -21.69
N ASP A 113 1.30 -10.68 -21.29
CA ASP A 113 0.92 -11.84 -22.10
C ASP A 113 0.21 -11.42 -23.40
N HIS A 114 -0.62 -10.38 -23.33
CA HIS A 114 -1.20 -9.76 -24.51
C HIS A 114 -0.14 -9.19 -25.45
N ILE A 115 0.82 -8.40 -24.96
CA ILE A 115 1.84 -7.75 -25.80
C ILE A 115 2.78 -8.80 -26.41
N HIS A 116 3.18 -9.79 -25.61
CA HIS A 116 4.18 -10.79 -25.97
C HIS A 116 3.58 -12.21 -25.95
N SER A 117 3.00 -12.59 -27.09
CA SER A 117 2.43 -13.93 -27.32
C SER A 117 3.31 -14.75 -28.27
N LYS A 118 3.11 -16.07 -28.34
CA LYS A 118 3.84 -16.97 -29.26
C LYS A 118 3.84 -16.49 -30.72
N ARG A 119 2.76 -15.82 -31.16
CA ARG A 119 2.62 -15.24 -32.51
C ARG A 119 3.25 -13.84 -32.65
N ARG A 120 3.38 -13.08 -31.55
CA ARG A 120 3.87 -11.69 -31.49
C ARG A 120 5.17 -11.58 -30.67
N ASN A 121 6.15 -12.43 -30.95
CA ASN A 121 7.40 -12.56 -30.17
C ASN A 121 8.62 -11.84 -30.77
N ARG A 122 8.42 -10.92 -31.73
CA ARG A 122 9.52 -10.21 -32.42
C ARG A 122 9.87 -8.85 -31.79
N LEU A 123 9.28 -8.52 -30.65
CA LEU A 123 9.55 -7.29 -29.92
C LEU A 123 10.77 -7.47 -29.01
N SER A 124 11.63 -6.46 -28.92
CA SER A 124 12.67 -6.42 -27.89
C SER A 124 12.04 -6.19 -26.52
N VAL A 125 12.72 -6.64 -25.46
CA VAL A 125 12.27 -6.47 -24.06
C VAL A 125 11.94 -5.01 -23.76
N GLU A 126 12.82 -4.09 -24.14
CA GLU A 126 12.61 -2.63 -23.97
C GLU A 126 11.31 -2.13 -24.60
N LYS A 127 10.95 -2.63 -25.79
CA LYS A 127 9.69 -2.25 -26.45
C LYS A 127 8.47 -2.83 -25.75
N VAL A 128 8.57 -4.05 -25.25
CA VAL A 128 7.49 -4.70 -24.48
C VAL A 128 7.24 -3.92 -23.19
N GLU A 129 8.29 -3.55 -22.47
CA GLU A 129 8.19 -2.75 -21.23
C GLU A 129 7.58 -1.37 -21.49
N MET A 130 8.02 -0.68 -22.55
CA MET A 130 7.46 0.62 -22.93
C MET A 130 5.97 0.53 -23.29
N LEU A 131 5.57 -0.50 -24.05
CA LEU A 131 4.16 -0.74 -24.36
C LEU A 131 3.36 -1.06 -23.10
N ALA A 132 3.85 -1.95 -22.24
CA ALA A 132 3.19 -2.31 -20.99
C ALA A 132 3.00 -1.07 -20.10
N PHE A 133 4.01 -0.20 -20.01
CA PHE A 133 3.90 1.07 -19.29
C PHE A 133 2.76 1.95 -19.86
N VAL A 134 2.69 2.10 -21.18
CA VAL A 134 1.62 2.88 -21.83
C VAL A 134 0.25 2.25 -21.57
N TYR A 135 0.10 0.93 -21.68
CA TYR A 135 -1.16 0.23 -21.42
C TYR A 135 -1.62 0.40 -19.96
N ILE A 136 -0.71 0.19 -19.00
CA ILE A 136 -1.04 0.25 -17.57
C ILE A 136 -1.38 1.68 -17.15
N ASN A 137 -0.65 2.67 -17.65
CA ASN A 137 -0.79 4.08 -17.23
C ASN A 137 -1.61 4.92 -18.19
N TYR A 138 -2.27 4.30 -19.17
CA TYR A 138 -2.98 5.00 -20.24
C TYR A 138 -3.94 6.08 -19.71
N GLY A 139 -4.73 5.75 -18.69
CA GLY A 139 -5.69 6.66 -18.07
C GLY A 139 -5.05 7.82 -17.27
N ALA A 140 -3.81 7.67 -16.80
CA ALA A 140 -3.07 8.75 -16.16
C ALA A 140 -2.34 9.64 -17.18
N LEU A 141 -2.04 9.10 -18.36
CA LEU A 141 -1.40 9.80 -19.47
C LEU A 141 -2.40 10.63 -20.30
N GLN A 142 -3.68 10.25 -20.31
CA GLN A 142 -4.75 11.00 -21.00
C GLN A 142 -5.49 11.93 -20.03
N LYS A 143 -5.58 13.22 -20.40
CA LYS A 143 -6.35 14.25 -19.67
C LYS A 143 -7.85 14.24 -19.98
N ASP A 144 -8.26 13.44 -20.96
CA ASP A 144 -9.65 13.34 -21.42
C ASP A 144 -10.36 12.13 -20.79
N GLU A 145 -11.68 12.20 -20.77
CA GLU A 145 -12.61 11.25 -20.16
C GLU A 145 -12.22 9.79 -20.45
N LEU A 146 -11.91 9.04 -19.38
CA LEU A 146 -11.47 7.66 -19.40
C LEU A 146 -12.54 6.79 -20.11
N ASP A 147 -12.31 6.43 -21.37
CA ASP A 147 -13.18 5.49 -22.11
C ASP A 147 -13.01 4.07 -21.53
N LEU A 148 -13.82 3.78 -20.50
CA LEU A 148 -13.84 2.51 -19.79
C LEU A 148 -14.10 1.32 -20.72
N ALA A 149 -14.80 1.52 -21.85
CA ALA A 149 -15.10 0.45 -22.81
C ALA A 149 -13.83 -0.04 -23.54
N ARG A 150 -12.85 0.84 -23.76
CA ARG A 150 -11.54 0.46 -24.33
C ARG A 150 -10.58 -0.08 -23.27
N HIS A 151 -10.72 0.36 -22.03
CA HIS A 151 -9.93 -0.17 -20.90
C HIS A 151 -10.34 -1.61 -20.50
N GLN A 152 -11.59 -1.98 -20.75
CA GLN A 152 -12.08 -3.35 -20.53
C GLN A 152 -11.63 -4.36 -21.58
N SER A 153 -11.09 -3.92 -22.72
CA SER A 153 -10.48 -4.83 -23.70
C SER A 153 -9.06 -5.27 -23.30
N CYS A 154 -8.90 -5.84 -22.10
CA CYS A 154 -8.09 -7.04 -22.06
C CYS A 154 -8.89 -8.06 -22.88
N PRO A 155 -8.35 -8.62 -23.98
CA PRO A 155 -8.97 -9.81 -24.52
C PRO A 155 -8.84 -10.85 -23.41
N GLU A 156 -9.97 -11.26 -22.85
CA GLU A 156 -10.03 -12.45 -22.01
C GLU A 156 -9.20 -13.53 -22.73
N SER A 157 -8.29 -14.17 -22.00
CA SER A 157 -7.64 -15.37 -22.51
C SER A 157 -8.77 -16.33 -22.87
N VAL A 158 -9.04 -16.49 -24.15
CA VAL A 158 -9.96 -17.53 -24.61
C VAL A 158 -9.27 -18.81 -24.20
N ASP A 159 -9.74 -19.41 -23.11
CA ASP A 159 -9.35 -20.75 -22.72
C ASP A 159 -9.78 -21.64 -23.89
N THR A 160 -8.82 -21.99 -24.73
CA THR A 160 -9.02 -23.04 -25.72
C THR A 160 -9.07 -24.34 -24.92
N GLU A 161 -10.29 -24.72 -24.53
CA GLU A 161 -10.60 -26.10 -24.14
C GLU A 161 -10.10 -27.04 -25.25
N CYS A 162 -9.19 -27.94 -24.87
CA CYS A 162 -8.72 -29.08 -25.66
C CYS A 162 -9.18 -30.37 -24.97
#